data_AF-A0A9P8JY33-F1
#
_entry.id   AF-A0A9P8JY33-F1
#
_cell.length_a   1.000
_cell.length_b   1.000
_cell.length_c   1.000
_cell.angle_alpha   90.00
_cell.angle_beta   90.00
_cell.angle_gamma   90.00
#
_symmetry.space_group_name_H-M   'P 1'
#
loop_
_entity.id
_entity.type
_entity.pdbx_description
1 polymer ?
#
loop_
_entity_poly.entity_id
_entity_poly.type
_entity_poly.pdbx_seq_one_letter_code
_entity_poly.pdbx_strand_id
1 'polypeptide(L)'
;MEKESMSFRERDRRSASPRAVRCSSPNLKLRYIQPHRCSARSNSLNKNVASPNGGVTPFCAPTPLSSTGSQIAALVKPKDFRVPLTCFFWYHTGACKKPDNKCLYAHYHTGIVAEPPISINGRAMGGTRAKNMLGNISQREEELSIRGAEIHDGEQRLVAAQADLEERLSAMAAREQHVQQREEAIQQRKEAVQQREQAVQQREQALQQREQAIHQREQSQQRERSLQREQAIAERETAIAAREHSNYEREQAFAAFEEGILRQLEGNYTSIASTVSQMRRAVGNAQGILANRRQQVLYHENFSNSVQGTHGQGRYGGSIAIDGAIGALGGLDQMLAQDEINLHAQIHNAIKRQ
;
A
#
# COMPACT_ATOMS: atom_id res chain seq x y z
N MET A 1 47.01 30.09 33.93
CA MET A 1 47.69 28.89 34.45
C MET A 1 46.95 27.71 33.86
N GLU A 2 47.69 26.96 33.02
CA GLU A 2 47.51 25.56 32.56
C GLU A 2 46.12 25.16 32.05
N LYS A 3 45.83 25.01 30.73
CA LYS A 3 46.46 24.21 29.66
C LYS A 3 46.77 22.77 30.07
N GLU A 4 45.95 21.83 29.60
CA GLU A 4 46.50 20.64 28.96
C GLU A 4 45.58 20.15 27.82
N SER A 5 46.26 19.78 26.76
CA SER A 5 45.81 19.42 25.42
C SER A 5 46.67 18.23 24.99
N MET A 6 46.22 17.49 23.97
CA MET A 6 46.88 16.38 23.24
C MET A 6 46.46 14.97 23.72
N SER A 7 46.25 13.95 22.88
CA SER A 7 46.27 13.83 21.41
C SER A 7 45.70 12.47 20.99
N PHE A 8 44.91 12.48 19.91
CA PHE A 8 44.99 11.64 18.71
C PHE A 8 45.81 10.33 18.75
N ARG A 9 45.16 9.17 18.50
CA ARG A 9 45.56 8.18 17.47
C ARG A 9 44.54 7.04 17.30
N GLU A 10 43.78 7.19 16.23
CA GLU A 10 43.28 6.21 15.25
C GLU A 10 43.84 4.78 15.31
N ARG A 11 42.94 3.78 15.31
CA ARG A 11 43.17 2.51 14.61
C ARG A 11 41.86 1.79 14.25
N ASP A 12 41.64 1.71 12.94
CA ASP A 12 40.70 0.86 12.24
C ASP A 12 40.58 -0.56 12.81
N ARG A 13 39.34 -1.00 13.04
CA ARG A 13 38.95 -2.40 12.84
C ARG A 13 37.59 -2.48 12.17
N ARG A 14 37.64 -2.51 10.83
CA ARG A 14 36.64 -3.16 9.99
C ARG A 14 36.74 -4.68 10.21
N SER A 15 35.66 -5.30 10.63
CA SER A 15 35.41 -6.74 10.51
C SER A 15 33.90 -6.90 10.31
N ALA A 16 33.45 -6.78 9.06
CA ALA A 16 33.22 -7.92 8.15
C ALA A 16 32.01 -8.75 8.60
N SER A 17 30.85 -8.32 8.11
CA SER A 17 29.60 -9.08 8.04
C SER A 17 29.77 -10.25 7.06
N PRO A 18 29.36 -11.49 7.40
CA PRO A 18 29.22 -12.53 6.40
C PRO A 18 27.88 -12.39 5.69
N ARG A 19 27.96 -12.10 4.38
CA ARG A 19 26.91 -12.33 3.39
C ARG A 19 26.43 -13.79 3.49
N ALA A 20 25.19 -14.01 3.86
CA ALA A 20 24.50 -15.25 3.60
C ALA A 20 23.99 -15.26 2.15
N VAL A 21 24.42 -16.29 1.44
CA VAL A 21 24.25 -16.60 0.03
C VAL A 21 22.76 -16.75 -0.34
N ARG A 22 22.35 -16.10 -1.44
CA ARG A 22 21.13 -16.45 -2.16
C ARG A 22 21.35 -17.80 -2.84
N CYS A 23 20.61 -18.82 -2.42
CA CYS A 23 20.43 -20.05 -3.20
C CYS A 23 19.02 -20.03 -3.81
N SER A 24 18.99 -20.04 -5.13
CA SER A 24 17.80 -20.29 -5.94
C SER A 24 17.42 -21.77 -5.86
N SER A 25 16.10 -22.00 -5.79
CA SER A 25 15.25 -23.20 -5.85
C SER A 25 15.84 -24.52 -6.42
N PRO A 26 15.29 -25.68 -5.99
CA PRO A 26 14.17 -26.23 -6.78
C PRO A 26 13.06 -26.93 -5.97
N ASN A 27 11.83 -26.75 -6.47
CA ASN A 27 10.74 -27.73 -6.55
C ASN A 27 10.76 -28.92 -5.56
N LEU A 28 9.96 -28.83 -4.49
CA LEU A 28 9.43 -30.00 -3.79
C LEU A 28 7.92 -29.84 -3.64
N LYS A 29 7.20 -30.60 -4.48
CA LYS A 29 5.76 -30.86 -4.40
C LYS A 29 5.44 -31.49 -3.04
N LEU A 30 5.09 -30.69 -2.05
CA LEU A 30 4.40 -31.19 -0.86
C LEU A 30 2.90 -31.09 -1.10
N ARG A 31 2.30 -32.26 -1.28
CA ARG A 31 0.85 -32.48 -1.35
C ARG A 31 0.20 -31.93 -0.08
N TYR A 32 -0.44 -30.76 -0.18
CA TYR A 32 -1.40 -30.33 0.80
C TYR A 32 -2.72 -31.02 0.49
N ILE A 33 -3.06 -32.04 1.28
CA ILE A 33 -4.39 -32.65 1.28
C ILE A 33 -5.35 -31.59 1.83
N GLN A 34 -6.07 -30.93 0.93
CA GLN A 34 -7.29 -30.21 1.30
C GLN A 34 -8.32 -31.23 1.79
N PRO A 35 -8.94 -31.04 2.97
CA PRO A 35 -10.16 -31.76 3.27
C PRO A 35 -11.25 -31.25 2.32
N HIS A 36 -11.69 -32.13 1.44
CA HIS A 36 -12.83 -31.93 0.58
C HIS A 36 -14.05 -31.49 1.41
N ARG A 37 -14.64 -30.34 1.03
CA ARG A 37 -16.05 -30.04 1.31
C ARG A 37 -16.90 -31.13 0.65
N CYS A 38 -17.30 -32.13 1.42
CA CYS A 38 -18.39 -33.03 1.05
C CYS A 38 -19.71 -32.41 1.54
N SER A 39 -20.34 -31.66 0.64
CA SER A 39 -21.76 -31.35 0.70
C SER A 39 -22.56 -32.62 0.37
N ALA A 40 -22.88 -33.42 1.38
CA ALA A 40 -23.88 -34.48 1.26
C ALA A 40 -25.26 -33.90 1.59
N ARG A 41 -25.95 -33.42 0.56
CA ARG A 41 -27.41 -33.39 0.53
C ARG A 41 -27.87 -34.78 0.15
N SER A 42 -28.54 -35.47 1.08
CA SER A 42 -29.38 -36.62 0.77
C SER A 42 -30.54 -36.69 1.76
N ASN A 43 -31.68 -36.15 1.29
CA ASN A 43 -33.06 -36.58 1.50
C ASN A 43 -33.42 -37.29 2.80
N SER A 44 -34.03 -36.57 3.74
CA SER A 44 -35.08 -37.15 4.60
C SER A 44 -36.43 -36.92 3.94
N LEU A 45 -36.90 -37.93 3.21
CA LEU A 45 -38.27 -38.02 2.72
C LEU A 45 -39.23 -38.02 3.90
N ASN A 46 -40.09 -37.01 3.94
CA ASN A 46 -41.38 -37.06 4.60
C ASN A 46 -42.15 -38.28 4.07
N LYS A 47 -42.47 -39.23 4.94
CA LYS A 47 -43.61 -40.13 4.75
C LYS A 47 -44.48 -40.09 6.00
N ASN A 48 -45.55 -39.31 5.89
CA ASN A 48 -46.80 -39.55 6.58
C ASN A 48 -47.34 -40.93 6.17
N VAL A 49 -47.65 -41.77 7.16
CA VAL A 49 -48.71 -42.80 7.06
C VAL A 49 -49.40 -42.73 8.43
N ALA A 50 -50.41 -41.87 8.54
CA ALA A 50 -51.81 -42.27 8.38
C ALA A 50 -52.22 -43.30 9.43
N SER A 51 -52.73 -42.77 10.56
CA SER A 51 -53.56 -43.50 11.50
C SER A 51 -55.02 -43.24 11.12
N PRO A 52 -55.82 -44.25 10.74
CA PRO A 52 -57.27 -44.09 10.64
C PRO A 52 -58.00 -44.87 11.73
N ASN A 53 -58.71 -44.08 12.54
CA ASN A 53 -59.97 -44.30 13.25
C ASN A 53 -60.59 -45.71 13.31
N GLY A 54 -61.10 -46.02 14.50
CA GLY A 54 -62.19 -46.99 14.64
C GLY A 54 -62.39 -47.40 16.09
N GLY A 55 -63.17 -46.61 16.84
CA GLY A 55 -63.54 -46.93 18.21
C GLY A 55 -64.52 -48.09 18.30
N VAL A 56 -64.56 -48.74 19.47
CA VAL A 56 -65.76 -49.35 20.06
C VAL A 56 -65.53 -49.43 21.58
N THR A 57 -66.44 -48.90 22.38
CA THR A 57 -66.58 -49.19 23.81
C THR A 57 -66.96 -50.66 24.02
N PRO A 58 -66.57 -51.32 25.13
CA PRO A 58 -67.57 -51.52 26.18
C PRO A 58 -66.95 -51.31 27.57
N PHE A 59 -67.64 -50.67 28.52
CA PHE A 59 -68.78 -51.19 29.28
C PHE A 59 -68.39 -52.36 30.21
N CYS A 60 -68.86 -52.25 31.46
CA CYS A 60 -68.82 -53.21 32.56
C CYS A 60 -67.48 -53.37 33.30
N ALA A 61 -67.31 -52.52 34.33
CA ALA A 61 -66.92 -53.06 35.63
C ALA A 61 -68.11 -53.88 36.16
N PRO A 62 -68.01 -55.21 36.30
CA PRO A 62 -68.94 -55.94 37.12
C PRO A 62 -68.56 -55.67 38.57
N THR A 63 -69.33 -54.80 39.24
CA THR A 63 -69.68 -55.05 40.64
C THR A 63 -70.12 -56.50 40.73
N PRO A 64 -69.43 -57.38 41.49
CA PRO A 64 -70.02 -58.65 41.82
C PRO A 64 -71.29 -58.34 42.60
N LEU A 65 -72.41 -58.84 42.09
CA LEU A 65 -73.64 -58.96 42.84
C LEU A 65 -73.29 -59.36 44.28
N SER A 66 -73.86 -58.60 45.22
CA SER A 66 -74.26 -59.12 46.51
C SER A 66 -75.01 -60.42 46.25
N SER A 67 -74.27 -61.54 46.21
CA SER A 67 -74.85 -62.86 46.30
C SER A 67 -75.60 -62.86 47.61
N THR A 68 -76.92 -62.83 47.48
CA THR A 68 -77.83 -63.65 48.26
C THR A 68 -77.38 -63.82 49.69
N GLY A 69 -78.15 -63.21 50.61
CA GLY A 69 -78.20 -63.65 51.99
C GLY A 69 -78.31 -65.18 52.03
N SER A 70 -77.15 -65.82 52.14
CA SER A 70 -77.04 -67.22 52.46
C SER A 70 -77.32 -67.20 53.94
N GLN A 71 -78.60 -67.47 54.23
CA GLN A 71 -79.06 -67.93 55.52
C GLN A 71 -77.90 -68.69 56.17
N ILE A 72 -77.55 -68.30 57.40
CA ILE A 72 -76.57 -68.96 58.23
C ILE A 72 -76.93 -70.45 58.23
N ALA A 73 -76.37 -71.20 57.27
CA ALA A 73 -76.35 -72.65 57.32
C ALA A 73 -75.51 -72.89 58.55
N ALA A 74 -76.17 -73.35 59.61
CA ALA A 74 -75.55 -73.66 60.89
C ALA A 74 -74.19 -74.29 60.59
N LEU A 75 -73.12 -73.59 60.97
CA LEU A 75 -71.75 -73.95 60.61
C LEU A 75 -71.52 -75.36 61.17
N VAL A 76 -71.69 -76.38 60.33
CA VAL A 76 -71.57 -77.78 60.74
C VAL A 76 -70.14 -77.90 61.26
N LYS A 77 -69.98 -78.42 62.48
CA LYS A 77 -68.65 -78.50 63.06
C LYS A 77 -67.85 -79.52 62.25
N PRO A 78 -66.52 -79.36 62.11
CA PRO A 78 -65.68 -80.34 61.43
C PRO A 78 -65.80 -81.79 61.91
N LYS A 79 -66.22 -81.99 63.16
CA LYS A 79 -66.54 -83.30 63.74
C LYS A 79 -67.88 -83.90 63.28
N ASP A 80 -68.77 -83.09 62.72
CA ASP A 80 -70.12 -83.46 62.28
C ASP A 80 -70.20 -83.56 60.73
N PHE A 81 -69.07 -83.46 60.04
CA PHE A 81 -68.98 -83.68 58.59
C PHE A 81 -69.18 -85.16 58.26
N ARG A 82 -69.59 -85.47 57.01
CA ARG A 82 -69.68 -86.85 56.50
C ARG A 82 -68.37 -87.63 56.71
N VAL A 83 -67.24 -86.93 56.61
CA VAL A 83 -65.92 -87.43 57.01
C VAL A 83 -65.37 -86.45 58.06
N PRO A 84 -65.44 -86.78 59.36
CA PRO A 84 -65.02 -85.88 60.40
C PRO A 84 -63.51 -85.66 60.39
N LEU A 85 -63.05 -84.47 60.75
CA LEU A 85 -61.62 -84.20 60.91
C LEU A 85 -61.16 -84.55 62.33
N THR A 86 -60.11 -85.37 62.44
CA THR A 86 -59.49 -85.71 63.74
C THR A 86 -58.80 -84.48 64.33
N CYS A 87 -58.94 -84.27 65.64
CA CYS A 87 -58.28 -83.17 66.35
C CYS A 87 -56.76 -83.33 66.34
N PHE A 88 -56.03 -82.31 65.85
CA PHE A 88 -54.57 -82.30 65.77
C PHE A 88 -53.87 -82.60 67.11
N PHE A 89 -54.28 -81.95 68.20
CA PHE A 89 -53.66 -82.13 69.51
C PHE A 89 -53.96 -83.50 70.11
N TRP A 90 -55.21 -83.96 70.03
CA TRP A 90 -55.57 -85.29 70.51
C TRP A 90 -54.78 -86.38 69.77
N TYR A 91 -54.63 -86.25 68.45
CA TYR A 91 -53.89 -87.22 67.64
C TYR A 91 -52.39 -87.28 67.97
N HIS A 92 -51.70 -86.13 68.06
CA HIS A 92 -50.25 -86.11 68.24
C HIS A 92 -49.79 -86.17 69.70
N THR A 93 -50.58 -85.63 70.63
CA THR A 93 -50.19 -85.55 72.06
C THR A 93 -51.03 -86.46 72.95
N GLY A 94 -51.99 -87.19 72.39
CA GLY A 94 -52.91 -88.05 73.14
C GLY A 94 -53.95 -87.30 73.99
N ALA A 95 -53.85 -85.96 74.10
CA ALA A 95 -54.73 -85.14 74.92
C ALA A 95 -55.09 -83.82 74.23
N CYS A 96 -56.32 -83.35 74.43
CA CYS A 96 -56.79 -82.05 73.94
C CYS A 96 -57.25 -81.19 75.13
N LYS A 97 -56.84 -79.92 75.14
CA LYS A 97 -57.25 -78.96 76.19
C LYS A 97 -58.77 -78.70 76.21
N LYS A 98 -59.48 -78.98 75.12
CA LYS A 98 -60.94 -78.92 75.06
C LYS A 98 -61.50 -80.33 75.24
N PRO A 99 -62.55 -80.55 76.06
CA PRO A 99 -63.21 -81.85 76.13
C PRO A 99 -63.92 -82.19 74.80
N ASP A 100 -64.18 -83.48 74.54
CA ASP A 100 -64.64 -84.00 73.24
C ASP A 100 -65.95 -83.36 72.73
N ASN A 101 -66.83 -82.92 73.63
CA ASN A 101 -68.08 -82.23 73.31
C ASN A 101 -67.92 -80.73 72.99
N LYS A 102 -66.81 -80.11 73.42
CA LYS A 102 -66.47 -78.70 73.16
C LYS A 102 -65.39 -78.54 72.08
N CYS A 103 -64.77 -79.64 71.67
CA CYS A 103 -63.83 -79.63 70.56
C CYS A 103 -64.59 -79.55 69.23
N LEU A 104 -64.07 -78.77 68.28
CA LEU A 104 -64.64 -78.66 66.94
C LEU A 104 -64.28 -79.87 66.06
N TYR A 105 -63.33 -80.69 66.50
CA TYR A 105 -62.74 -81.82 65.78
C TYR A 105 -62.92 -83.11 66.59
N ALA A 106 -62.91 -84.27 65.92
CA ALA A 106 -63.09 -85.58 66.54
C ALA A 106 -61.90 -85.99 67.43
N HIS A 107 -62.15 -86.53 68.63
CA HIS A 107 -61.12 -87.20 69.44
C HIS A 107 -61.10 -88.72 69.20
N TYR A 108 -61.09 -89.10 67.94
CA TYR A 108 -60.85 -90.46 67.46
C TYR A 108 -60.24 -90.34 66.07
N HIS A 109 -59.48 -91.34 65.64
CA HIS A 109 -58.83 -91.32 64.32
C HIS A 109 -59.87 -91.55 63.22
N THR A 110 -60.01 -90.56 62.33
CA THR A 110 -60.98 -90.54 61.22
C THR A 110 -60.36 -90.78 59.86
N GLY A 111 -59.06 -91.06 59.80
CA GLY A 111 -58.27 -91.15 58.58
C GLY A 111 -57.73 -89.80 58.08
N ILE A 112 -58.29 -88.67 58.53
CA ILE A 112 -57.85 -87.32 58.15
C ILE A 112 -57.69 -86.45 59.40
N VAL A 113 -56.46 -86.04 59.68
CA VAL A 113 -56.13 -85.18 60.83
C VAL A 113 -56.21 -83.72 60.43
N ALA A 114 -56.80 -82.88 61.27
CA ALA A 114 -56.82 -81.44 61.07
C ALA A 114 -55.40 -80.86 61.06
N GLU A 115 -55.17 -79.85 60.24
CA GLU A 115 -53.88 -79.14 60.19
C GLU A 115 -53.53 -78.51 61.55
N PRO A 116 -52.23 -78.41 61.90
CA PRO A 116 -51.79 -77.75 63.12
C PRO A 116 -52.31 -76.31 63.18
N PRO A 117 -52.88 -75.86 64.31
CA PRO A 117 -53.32 -74.49 64.45
C PRO A 117 -52.12 -73.54 64.56
N ILE A 118 -52.22 -72.39 63.93
CA ILE A 118 -51.21 -71.33 63.97
C ILE A 118 -51.51 -70.43 65.17
N SER A 119 -50.48 -70.04 65.92
CA SER A 119 -50.61 -69.10 67.03
C SER A 119 -50.28 -67.69 66.53
N ILE A 120 -51.27 -66.79 66.59
CA ILE A 120 -51.06 -65.36 66.30
C ILE A 120 -51.50 -64.59 67.55
N ASN A 121 -50.59 -63.82 68.15
CA ASN A 121 -50.83 -63.06 69.39
C ASN A 121 -51.42 -63.92 70.53
N GLY A 122 -50.92 -65.15 70.68
CA GLY A 122 -51.34 -66.08 71.74
C GLY A 122 -52.71 -66.75 71.55
N ARG A 123 -53.40 -66.52 70.42
CA ARG A 123 -54.66 -67.22 70.07
C ARG A 123 -54.42 -68.22 68.94
N ALA A 124 -54.87 -69.45 69.14
CA ALA A 124 -54.81 -70.52 68.15
C ALA A 124 -55.89 -70.32 67.06
N MET A 125 -55.48 -70.29 65.79
CA MET A 125 -56.33 -70.19 64.61
C MET A 125 -56.10 -71.40 63.70
N GLY A 126 -57.16 -72.04 63.23
CA GLY A 126 -57.08 -73.21 62.33
C GLY A 126 -58.10 -73.14 61.20
N GLY A 127 -57.97 -74.03 60.22
CA GLY A 127 -58.87 -74.13 59.07
C GLY A 127 -58.70 -73.00 58.04
N THR A 128 -59.73 -72.75 57.24
CA THR A 128 -59.70 -71.81 56.09
C THR A 128 -59.21 -70.41 56.45
N ARG A 129 -59.54 -69.92 57.66
CA ARG A 129 -59.10 -68.61 58.14
C ARG A 129 -57.57 -68.52 58.33
N ALA A 130 -56.95 -69.59 58.83
CA ALA A 130 -55.49 -69.68 58.98
C ALA A 130 -54.81 -69.77 57.60
N LYS A 131 -55.38 -70.52 56.65
CA LYS A 131 -54.90 -70.61 55.27
C LYS A 131 -54.91 -69.28 54.54
N ASN A 132 -56.02 -68.53 54.62
CA ASN A 132 -56.14 -67.22 53.99
C ASN A 132 -55.15 -66.21 54.58
N MET A 133 -54.93 -66.24 55.91
CA MET A 133 -53.93 -65.38 56.57
C MET A 133 -52.51 -65.70 56.10
N LEU A 134 -52.12 -66.98 56.05
CA LEU A 134 -50.81 -67.38 55.52
C LEU A 134 -50.64 -67.00 54.04
N GLY A 135 -51.68 -67.18 53.22
CA GLY A 135 -51.66 -66.76 51.81
C GLY A 135 -51.45 -65.25 51.66
N ASN A 136 -52.15 -64.44 52.46
CA ASN A 136 -51.97 -62.99 52.47
C ASN A 136 -50.57 -62.57 52.96
N ILE A 137 -50.01 -63.29 53.94
CA ILE A 137 -48.64 -63.04 54.42
C ILE A 137 -47.63 -63.37 53.32
N SER A 138 -47.78 -64.53 52.67
CA SER A 138 -46.91 -64.95 51.56
C SER A 138 -46.98 -63.98 50.37
N GLN A 139 -48.16 -63.48 50.01
CA GLN A 139 -48.31 -62.46 48.96
C GLN A 139 -47.62 -61.15 49.34
N ARG A 140 -47.74 -60.71 50.60
CA ARG A 140 -47.02 -59.53 51.08
C ARG A 140 -45.51 -59.71 51.10
N GLU A 141 -45.03 -60.90 51.46
CA GLU A 141 -43.60 -61.23 51.40
C GLU A 141 -43.08 -61.17 49.95
N GLU A 142 -43.86 -61.67 48.99
CA GLU A 142 -43.56 -61.56 47.56
C GLU A 142 -43.57 -60.09 47.08
N GLU A 143 -44.59 -59.31 47.44
CA GLU A 143 -44.65 -57.88 47.14
C GLU A 143 -43.48 -57.10 47.75
N LEU A 144 -43.09 -57.40 48.99
CA LEU A 144 -41.94 -56.77 49.66
C LEU A 144 -40.63 -57.18 49.01
N SER A 145 -40.50 -58.42 48.53
CA SER A 145 -39.34 -58.88 47.76
C SER A 145 -39.21 -58.11 46.45
N ILE A 146 -40.31 -57.94 45.70
CA ILE A 146 -40.34 -57.16 44.45
C ILE A 146 -39.96 -55.70 44.73
N ARG A 147 -40.58 -55.07 45.74
CA ARG A 147 -40.23 -53.70 46.13
C ARG A 147 -38.79 -53.57 46.58
N GLY A 148 -38.25 -54.56 47.27
CA GLY A 148 -36.84 -54.61 47.66
C GLY A 148 -35.91 -54.61 46.44
N ALA A 149 -36.25 -55.39 45.41
CA ALA A 149 -35.51 -55.40 44.16
C ALA A 149 -35.60 -54.06 43.40
N GLU A 150 -36.78 -53.43 43.37
CA GLU A 150 -36.97 -52.11 42.75
C GLU A 150 -36.19 -51.00 43.47
N ILE A 151 -36.18 -51.02 44.81
CA ILE A 151 -35.39 -50.08 45.62
C ILE A 151 -33.91 -50.28 45.33
N HIS A 152 -33.44 -51.53 45.29
CA HIS A 152 -32.04 -51.83 45.01
C HIS A 152 -31.61 -51.35 43.61
N ASP A 153 -32.44 -51.57 42.58
CA ASP A 153 -32.20 -51.02 41.24
C ASP A 153 -32.22 -49.47 41.25
N GLY A 154 -33.13 -48.87 42.01
CA GLY A 154 -33.16 -47.43 42.23
C GLY A 154 -31.87 -46.90 42.87
N GLU A 155 -31.37 -47.56 43.91
CA GLU A 155 -30.11 -47.24 44.57
C GLU A 155 -28.92 -47.35 43.60
N GLN A 156 -28.85 -48.43 42.80
CA GLN A 156 -27.80 -48.58 41.79
C GLN A 156 -27.84 -47.45 40.76
N ARG A 157 -29.03 -47.05 40.30
CA ARG A 157 -29.20 -45.93 39.36
C ARG A 157 -28.74 -44.60 39.97
N LEU A 158 -29.02 -44.36 41.25
CA LEU A 158 -28.56 -43.16 41.94
C LEU A 158 -27.04 -43.12 42.08
N VAL A 159 -26.41 -44.26 42.42
CA VAL A 159 -24.95 -44.36 42.50
C VAL A 159 -24.31 -44.10 41.13
N ALA A 160 -24.88 -44.67 40.05
CA ALA A 160 -24.39 -44.42 38.70
C ALA A 160 -24.55 -42.94 38.28
N ALA A 161 -25.68 -42.31 38.63
CA ALA A 161 -25.90 -40.89 38.36
C ALA A 161 -24.96 -39.98 39.16
N GLN A 162 -24.63 -40.35 40.40
CA GLN A 162 -23.63 -39.64 41.21
C GLN A 162 -22.25 -39.70 40.57
N ALA A 163 -21.82 -40.89 40.10
CA ALA A 163 -20.54 -41.04 39.43
C ALA A 163 -20.45 -40.20 38.13
N ASP A 164 -21.51 -40.20 37.30
CA ASP A 164 -21.57 -39.34 36.10
C ASP A 164 -21.55 -37.84 36.45
N LEU A 165 -22.20 -37.43 37.54
CA LEU A 165 -22.17 -36.04 38.00
C LEU A 165 -20.75 -35.64 38.44
N GLU A 166 -20.06 -36.50 39.19
CA GLU A 166 -18.68 -36.27 39.63
C GLU A 166 -17.72 -36.17 38.44
N GLU A 167 -17.87 -37.04 37.45
CA GLU A 167 -17.09 -36.98 36.20
C GLU A 167 -17.34 -35.65 35.48
N ARG A 168 -18.60 -35.23 35.33
CA ARG A 168 -18.95 -33.95 34.70
C ARG A 168 -18.39 -32.75 35.46
N LEU A 169 -18.45 -32.75 36.79
CA LEU A 169 -17.88 -31.70 37.62
C LEU A 169 -16.36 -31.60 37.41
N SER A 170 -15.65 -32.74 37.38
CA SER A 170 -14.22 -32.76 37.09
C SER A 170 -13.89 -32.24 35.68
N ALA A 171 -14.70 -32.60 34.68
CA ALA A 171 -14.53 -32.13 33.31
C ALA A 171 -14.82 -30.64 33.17
N MET A 172 -15.79 -30.10 33.90
CA MET A 172 -16.06 -28.66 33.94
C MET A 172 -14.92 -27.89 34.62
N ALA A 173 -14.40 -28.39 35.74
CA ALA A 173 -13.26 -27.77 36.43
C ALA A 173 -12.01 -27.72 35.52
N ALA A 174 -11.73 -28.79 34.78
CA ALA A 174 -10.63 -28.82 33.81
C ALA A 174 -10.83 -27.81 32.66
N ARG A 175 -12.06 -27.66 32.17
CA ARG A 175 -12.39 -26.65 31.15
C ARG A 175 -12.22 -25.23 31.67
N GLU A 176 -12.65 -24.97 32.91
CA GLU A 176 -12.52 -23.67 33.55
C GLU A 176 -11.05 -23.26 33.70
N GLN A 177 -10.19 -24.18 34.16
CA GLN A 177 -8.74 -23.94 34.23
C GLN A 177 -8.13 -23.59 32.86
N HIS A 178 -8.54 -24.31 31.80
CA HIS A 178 -8.05 -24.03 30.46
C HIS A 178 -8.57 -22.68 29.91
N VAL A 179 -9.79 -22.27 30.28
CA VAL A 179 -10.31 -20.93 29.95
C VAL A 179 -9.50 -19.85 30.66
N GLN A 180 -9.22 -20.00 31.96
CA GLN A 180 -8.40 -19.07 32.74
C GLN A 180 -6.99 -18.91 32.12
N GLN A 181 -6.33 -20.01 31.77
CA GLN A 181 -5.02 -19.96 31.09
C GLN A 181 -5.07 -19.21 29.75
N ARG A 182 -6.16 -19.36 29.00
CA ARG A 182 -6.34 -18.61 27.73
C ARG A 182 -6.58 -17.13 27.97
N GLU A 183 -7.34 -16.77 28.99
CA GLU A 183 -7.58 -15.38 29.36
C GLU A 183 -6.28 -14.68 29.77
N GLU A 184 -5.45 -15.33 30.58
CA GLU A 184 -4.11 -14.84 30.94
C GLU A 184 -3.23 -14.65 29.70
N ALA A 185 -3.19 -15.65 28.80
CA ALA A 185 -2.41 -15.55 27.57
C ALA A 185 -2.92 -14.43 26.64
N ILE A 186 -4.24 -14.20 26.58
CA ILE A 186 -4.82 -13.08 25.83
C ILE A 186 -4.43 -11.75 26.48
N GLN A 187 -4.44 -11.66 27.80
CA GLN A 187 -4.06 -10.44 28.52
C GLN A 187 -2.60 -10.08 28.28
N GLN A 188 -1.68 -11.04 28.37
CA GLN A 188 -0.27 -10.84 28.04
C GLN A 188 -0.07 -10.37 26.59
N ARG A 189 -0.84 -10.94 25.64
CA ARG A 189 -0.78 -10.51 24.23
C ARG A 189 -1.30 -9.08 24.04
N LYS A 190 -2.36 -8.68 24.76
CA LYS A 190 -2.88 -7.31 24.71
C LYS A 190 -1.83 -6.30 25.17
N GLU A 191 -1.15 -6.57 26.27
CA GLU A 191 -0.07 -5.72 26.79
C GLU A 191 1.10 -5.62 25.80
N ALA A 192 1.51 -6.75 25.21
CA ALA A 192 2.56 -6.76 24.19
C ALA A 192 2.17 -5.96 22.93
N VAL A 193 0.89 -6.00 22.53
CA VAL A 193 0.38 -5.18 21.41
C VAL A 193 0.39 -3.70 21.76
N GLN A 194 -0.07 -3.31 22.95
CA GLN A 194 -0.04 -1.92 23.42
C GLN A 194 1.39 -1.34 23.44
N GLN A 195 2.37 -2.12 23.91
CA GLN A 195 3.77 -1.71 23.89
C GLN A 195 4.29 -1.50 22.46
N ARG A 196 3.90 -2.38 21.52
CA ARG A 196 4.27 -2.25 20.11
C ARG A 196 3.62 -1.03 19.46
N GLU A 197 2.36 -0.74 19.77
CA GLU A 197 1.67 0.45 19.28
C GLU A 197 2.36 1.74 19.74
N GLN A 198 2.73 1.82 21.03
CA GLN A 198 3.50 2.96 21.55
C GLN A 198 4.86 3.10 20.86
N ALA A 199 5.58 1.99 20.64
CA ALA A 199 6.86 2.02 19.93
C ALA A 199 6.71 2.46 18.46
N VAL A 200 5.62 2.08 17.79
CA VAL A 200 5.31 2.53 16.43
C VAL A 200 5.00 4.03 16.40
N GLN A 201 4.19 4.52 17.32
CA GLN A 201 3.88 5.96 17.43
C GLN A 201 5.15 6.81 17.63
N GLN A 202 6.06 6.36 18.50
CA GLN A 202 7.35 7.04 18.71
C GLN A 202 8.21 7.05 17.43
N ARG A 203 8.25 5.94 16.69
CA ARG A 203 8.97 5.87 15.42
C ARG A 203 8.36 6.78 14.36
N GLU A 204 7.04 6.87 14.29
CA GLU A 204 6.34 7.75 13.37
C GLU A 204 6.66 9.23 13.65
N GLN A 205 6.62 9.65 14.91
CA GLN A 205 7.03 11.01 15.30
C GLN A 205 8.50 11.30 14.94
N ALA A 206 9.40 10.36 15.17
CA ALA A 206 10.81 10.51 14.81
C ALA A 206 11.02 10.60 13.28
N LEU A 207 10.23 9.87 12.49
CA LEU A 207 10.27 9.95 11.03
C LEU A 207 9.73 11.29 10.52
N GLN A 208 8.62 11.80 11.08
CA GLN A 208 8.08 13.12 10.73
C GLN A 208 9.11 14.23 10.99
N GLN A 209 9.82 14.18 12.13
CA GLN A 209 10.89 15.14 12.42
C GLN A 209 12.06 15.05 11.42
N ARG A 210 12.45 13.82 11.04
CA ARG A 210 13.51 13.61 10.03
C ARG A 210 13.09 14.12 8.66
N GLU A 211 11.85 13.91 8.26
CA GLU A 211 11.31 14.39 6.99
C GLU A 211 11.32 15.92 6.93
N GLN A 212 10.89 16.59 8.00
CA GLN A 212 10.96 18.05 8.11
C GLN A 212 12.42 18.56 8.02
N ALA A 213 13.36 17.89 8.69
CA ALA A 213 14.77 18.26 8.63
C ALA A 213 15.37 18.06 7.22
N ILE A 214 14.99 17.00 6.51
CA ILE A 214 15.41 16.77 5.12
C ILE A 214 14.84 17.86 4.22
N HIS A 215 13.54 18.17 4.35
CA HIS A 215 12.91 19.21 3.55
C HIS A 215 13.59 20.58 3.72
N GLN A 216 13.94 20.95 4.96
CA GLN A 216 14.69 22.18 5.22
C GLN A 216 16.08 22.18 4.57
N ARG A 217 16.81 21.05 4.61
CA ARG A 217 18.12 20.90 3.97
C ARG A 217 18.02 20.98 2.44
N GLU A 218 17.00 20.40 1.85
CA GLU A 218 16.75 20.50 0.41
C GLU A 218 16.47 21.94 -0.02
N GLN A 219 15.64 22.66 0.75
CA GLN A 219 15.40 24.09 0.51
C GLN A 219 16.69 24.91 0.63
N SER A 220 17.54 24.67 1.64
CA SER A 220 18.81 25.39 1.78
C SER A 220 19.76 25.11 0.61
N GLN A 221 19.86 23.84 0.18
CA GLN A 221 20.68 23.48 -0.98
C GLN A 221 20.16 24.12 -2.28
N GLN A 222 18.84 24.20 -2.45
CA GLN A 222 18.26 24.85 -3.62
C GLN A 222 18.59 26.36 -3.66
N ARG A 223 18.55 27.03 -2.50
CA ARG A 223 18.96 28.44 -2.38
C ARG A 223 20.45 28.63 -2.63
N GLU A 224 21.29 27.72 -2.15
CA GLU A 224 22.73 27.78 -2.41
C GLU A 224 23.02 27.62 -3.91
N ARG A 225 22.35 26.69 -4.59
CA ARG A 225 22.46 26.52 -6.05
C ARG A 225 21.99 27.74 -6.83
N SER A 226 20.92 28.42 -6.39
CA SER A 226 20.48 29.66 -7.04
C SER A 226 21.50 30.78 -6.88
N LEU A 227 22.08 30.94 -5.68
CA LEU A 227 23.14 31.92 -5.42
C LEU A 227 24.40 31.65 -6.26
N GLN A 228 24.83 30.38 -6.37
CA GLN A 228 25.96 30.02 -7.23
C GLN A 228 25.70 30.36 -8.70
N ARG A 229 24.47 30.16 -9.18
CA ARG A 229 24.09 30.54 -10.54
C ARG A 229 24.12 32.05 -10.74
N GLU A 230 23.62 32.82 -9.78
CA GLU A 230 23.67 34.29 -9.81
C GLU A 230 25.11 34.81 -9.82
N GLN A 231 25.99 34.24 -9.00
CA GLN A 231 27.43 34.57 -9.02
C GLN A 231 28.06 34.30 -10.39
N ALA A 232 27.80 33.13 -10.98
CA ALA A 232 28.32 32.79 -12.30
C ALA A 232 27.78 33.71 -13.42
N ILE A 233 26.54 34.21 -13.28
CA ILE A 233 25.98 35.21 -14.20
C ILE A 233 26.69 36.55 -14.01
N ALA A 234 26.87 37.02 -12.78
CA ALA A 234 27.57 38.27 -12.50
C ALA A 234 29.01 38.25 -13.03
N GLU A 235 29.74 37.15 -12.85
CA GLU A 235 31.08 36.97 -13.44
C GLU A 235 31.07 37.08 -14.96
N ARG A 236 30.09 36.45 -15.63
CA ARG A 236 29.93 36.56 -17.09
C ARG A 236 29.62 37.98 -17.53
N GLU A 237 28.76 38.69 -16.81
CA GLU A 237 28.43 40.09 -17.09
C GLU A 237 29.67 40.98 -16.99
N THR A 238 30.50 40.80 -15.95
CA THR A 238 31.77 41.55 -15.84
C THR A 238 32.73 41.26 -16.99
N ALA A 239 32.82 39.99 -17.43
CA ALA A 239 33.66 39.61 -18.55
C ALA A 239 33.15 40.15 -19.90
N ILE A 240 31.82 40.22 -20.08
CA ILE A 240 31.20 40.83 -21.26
C ILE A 240 31.48 42.34 -21.26
N ALA A 241 31.26 43.04 -20.15
CA ALA A 241 31.52 44.47 -20.04
C ALA A 241 33.00 44.82 -20.34
N ALA A 242 33.94 43.99 -19.88
CA ALA A 242 35.37 44.17 -20.20
C ALA A 242 35.66 43.99 -21.71
N ARG A 243 35.00 43.02 -22.37
CA ARG A 243 35.13 42.82 -23.83
C ARG A 243 34.51 43.95 -24.62
N GLU A 244 33.35 44.44 -24.20
CA GLU A 244 32.69 45.60 -24.81
C GLU A 244 33.57 46.84 -24.70
N HIS A 245 34.20 47.07 -23.55
CA HIS A 245 35.17 48.16 -23.38
C HIS A 245 36.36 48.03 -24.34
N SER A 246 36.96 46.84 -24.45
CA SER A 246 38.08 46.62 -25.37
C SER A 246 37.67 46.78 -26.84
N ASN A 247 36.47 46.34 -27.22
CA ASN A 247 35.93 46.56 -28.56
C ASN A 247 35.68 48.04 -28.83
N TYR A 248 35.16 48.77 -27.85
CA TYR A 248 34.97 50.22 -27.94
C TYR A 248 36.29 50.96 -28.15
N GLU A 249 37.35 50.62 -27.41
CA GLU A 249 38.69 51.18 -27.62
C GLU A 249 39.24 50.86 -29.02
N ARG A 250 39.01 49.63 -29.51
CA ARG A 250 39.39 49.25 -30.87
C ARG A 250 38.64 50.08 -31.92
N GLU A 251 37.33 50.24 -31.76
CA GLU A 251 36.50 51.05 -32.66
C GLU A 251 36.97 52.51 -32.68
N GLN A 252 37.30 53.08 -31.51
CA GLN A 252 37.90 54.42 -31.44
C GLN A 252 39.25 54.50 -32.18
N ALA A 253 40.11 53.50 -32.02
CA ALA A 253 41.40 53.45 -32.71
C ALA A 253 41.23 53.34 -34.23
N PHE A 254 40.25 52.55 -34.69
CA PHE A 254 39.89 52.46 -36.11
C PHE A 254 39.36 53.79 -36.64
N ALA A 255 38.45 54.45 -35.92
CA ALA A 255 37.94 55.77 -36.32
C ALA A 255 39.07 56.81 -36.44
N ALA A 256 39.98 56.86 -35.46
CA ALA A 256 41.13 57.75 -35.50
C ALA A 256 42.09 57.45 -36.67
N PHE A 257 42.27 56.16 -37.00
CA PHE A 257 43.06 55.74 -38.16
C PHE A 257 42.41 56.18 -39.48
N GLU A 258 41.08 56.00 -39.61
CA GLU A 258 40.31 56.43 -40.79
C GLU A 258 40.39 57.96 -40.97
N GLU A 259 40.20 58.74 -39.91
CA GLU A 259 40.39 60.20 -39.94
C GLU A 259 41.82 60.59 -40.35
N GLY A 260 42.83 59.85 -39.89
CA GLY A 260 44.22 60.05 -40.27
C GLY A 260 44.46 59.83 -41.77
N ILE A 261 43.90 58.76 -42.33
CA ILE A 261 43.95 58.50 -43.78
C ILE A 261 43.27 59.61 -44.56
N LEU A 262 42.06 60.02 -44.14
CA LEU A 262 41.31 61.09 -44.81
C LEU A 262 42.10 62.40 -44.81
N ARG A 263 42.67 62.80 -43.67
CA ARG A 263 43.56 63.98 -43.59
C ARG A 263 44.76 63.89 -44.52
N GLN A 264 45.39 62.73 -44.63
CA GLN A 264 46.53 62.54 -45.54
C GLN A 264 46.10 62.65 -47.01
N LEU A 265 44.95 62.07 -47.37
CA LEU A 265 44.39 62.17 -48.71
C LEU A 265 44.01 63.62 -49.06
N GLU A 266 43.38 64.35 -48.14
CA GLU A 266 43.10 65.79 -48.29
C GLU A 266 44.39 66.60 -48.46
N GLY A 267 45.42 66.32 -47.67
CA GLY A 267 46.75 66.96 -47.80
C GLY A 267 47.41 66.69 -49.16
N ASN A 268 47.37 65.44 -49.62
CA ASN A 268 47.89 65.08 -50.95
C ASN A 268 47.09 65.76 -52.07
N TYR A 269 45.76 65.75 -51.97
CA TYR A 269 44.87 66.41 -52.95
C TYR A 269 45.14 67.91 -53.04
N THR A 270 45.21 68.61 -51.90
CA THR A 270 45.49 70.04 -51.85
C THR A 270 46.89 70.38 -52.37
N SER A 271 47.90 69.55 -52.08
CA SER A 271 49.25 69.69 -52.64
C SER A 271 49.24 69.57 -54.16
N ILE A 272 48.62 68.50 -54.69
CA ILE A 272 48.51 68.27 -56.15
C ILE A 272 47.78 69.45 -56.81
N ALA A 273 46.64 69.86 -56.26
CA ALA A 273 45.85 70.98 -56.77
C ALA A 273 46.65 72.30 -56.80
N SER A 274 47.50 72.55 -55.81
CA SER A 274 48.42 73.70 -55.80
C SER A 274 49.44 73.62 -56.93
N THR A 275 50.09 72.47 -57.15
CA THR A 275 51.01 72.26 -58.28
C THR A 275 50.33 72.44 -59.64
N VAL A 276 49.13 71.89 -59.83
CA VAL A 276 48.34 72.08 -61.07
C VAL A 276 48.03 73.56 -61.28
N SER A 277 47.63 74.26 -60.22
CA SER A 277 47.38 75.71 -60.28
C SER A 277 48.65 76.51 -60.61
N GLN A 278 49.81 76.12 -60.10
CA GLN A 278 51.11 76.73 -60.46
C GLN A 278 51.46 76.48 -61.92
N MET A 279 51.27 75.25 -62.42
CA MET A 279 51.48 74.90 -63.83
C MET A 279 50.56 75.71 -64.74
N ARG A 280 49.26 75.81 -64.44
CA ARG A 280 48.31 76.66 -65.20
C ARG A 280 48.76 78.11 -65.28
N ARG A 281 49.22 78.70 -64.17
CA ARG A 281 49.76 80.07 -64.17
C ARG A 281 51.01 80.19 -65.05
N ALA A 282 51.93 79.23 -64.99
CA ALA A 282 53.13 79.23 -65.82
C ALA A 282 52.81 79.11 -67.32
N VAL A 283 51.87 78.23 -67.69
CA VAL A 283 51.37 78.10 -69.08
C VAL A 283 50.71 79.40 -69.53
N GLY A 284 49.85 80.00 -68.71
CA GLY A 284 49.22 81.30 -69.03
C GLY A 284 50.25 82.41 -69.24
N ASN A 285 51.28 82.48 -68.38
CA ASN A 285 52.40 83.42 -68.56
C ASN A 285 53.16 83.17 -69.88
N ALA A 286 53.46 81.91 -70.21
CA ALA A 286 54.13 81.54 -71.45
C ALA A 286 53.29 81.89 -72.69
N GLN A 287 51.98 81.62 -72.66
CA GLN A 287 51.04 82.03 -73.69
C GLN A 287 51.03 83.56 -73.86
N GLY A 288 51.03 84.32 -72.75
CA GLY A 288 51.13 85.78 -72.77
C GLY A 288 52.44 86.28 -73.41
N ILE A 289 53.58 85.68 -73.07
CA ILE A 289 54.87 85.98 -73.69
C ILE A 289 54.84 85.69 -75.20
N LEU A 290 54.32 84.53 -75.61
CA LEU A 290 54.20 84.16 -77.01
C LEU A 290 53.25 85.10 -77.76
N ALA A 291 52.14 85.51 -77.16
CA ALA A 291 51.21 86.48 -77.77
C ALA A 291 51.88 87.86 -77.97
N ASN A 292 52.64 88.33 -76.99
CA ASN A 292 53.43 89.56 -77.13
C ASN A 292 54.50 89.41 -78.22
N ARG A 293 55.19 88.27 -78.28
CA ARG A 293 56.18 87.98 -79.32
C ARG A 293 55.55 87.88 -80.71
N ARG A 294 54.36 87.28 -80.82
CA ARG A 294 53.55 87.23 -82.04
C ARG A 294 53.25 88.64 -82.52
N GLN A 295 52.77 89.52 -81.65
CA GLN A 295 52.51 90.93 -82.00
C GLN A 295 53.79 91.61 -82.51
N GLN A 296 54.93 91.45 -81.83
CA GLN A 296 56.22 91.99 -82.31
C GLN A 296 56.61 91.46 -83.70
N VAL A 297 56.48 90.15 -83.94
CA VAL A 297 56.78 89.54 -85.24
C VAL A 297 55.83 90.04 -86.32
N LEU A 298 54.52 90.12 -86.05
CA LEU A 298 53.53 90.70 -86.96
C LEU A 298 53.81 92.18 -87.25
N TYR A 299 54.25 92.97 -86.26
CA TYR A 299 54.70 94.34 -86.45
C TYR A 299 55.91 94.42 -87.41
N HIS A 300 56.92 93.53 -87.26
CA HIS A 300 58.10 93.48 -88.13
C HIS A 300 57.83 92.89 -89.53
N GLU A 301 56.97 91.88 -89.65
CA GLU A 301 56.52 91.30 -90.92
C GLU A 301 55.73 92.33 -91.75
N ASN A 302 54.92 93.18 -91.11
CA ASN A 302 54.19 94.26 -91.77
C ASN A 302 55.06 95.47 -92.17
N PHE A 303 56.16 95.73 -91.45
CA PHE A 303 57.10 96.81 -91.79
C PHE A 303 58.11 96.44 -92.89
N SER A 304 58.34 95.14 -93.14
CA SER A 304 59.33 94.65 -94.12
C SER A 304 58.82 94.60 -95.58
N ASN A 305 57.63 95.15 -95.85
CA ASN A 305 57.13 95.40 -97.21
C ASN A 305 57.59 96.79 -97.71
N SER A 306 58.89 97.04 -97.73
CA SER A 306 59.46 98.05 -98.61
C SER A 306 60.89 97.69 -99.01
N VAL A 307 61.05 97.45 -100.31
CA VAL A 307 62.30 97.45 -101.11
C VAL A 307 63.02 96.10 -101.33
N GLN A 308 62.59 95.46 -102.43
CA GLN A 308 63.34 94.82 -103.53
C GLN A 308 64.37 93.68 -103.29
N GLY A 309 64.20 92.59 -104.06
CA GLY A 309 65.33 91.98 -104.78
C GLY A 309 65.52 90.46 -104.65
N THR A 310 64.95 89.70 -105.60
CA THR A 310 65.44 88.44 -106.21
C THR A 310 65.82 87.21 -105.34
N HIS A 311 65.15 86.09 -105.67
CA HIS A 311 65.60 84.68 -105.56
C HIS A 311 66.02 84.16 -104.16
N GLY A 312 65.09 83.44 -103.53
CA GLY A 312 65.41 82.54 -102.42
C GLY A 312 64.16 82.13 -101.67
N GLN A 313 63.83 80.84 -101.73
CA GLN A 313 62.70 80.25 -101.03
C GLN A 313 62.74 80.48 -99.51
N GLY A 314 61.56 80.69 -98.94
CA GLY A 314 61.24 80.28 -97.57
C GLY A 314 61.69 81.23 -96.46
N ARG A 315 60.81 82.17 -96.06
CA ARG A 315 60.85 82.72 -94.68
C ARG A 315 59.55 83.37 -94.18
N TYR A 316 58.38 82.95 -94.70
CA TYR A 316 57.10 83.18 -94.02
C TYR A 316 56.84 82.00 -93.10
N GLY A 317 57.10 82.15 -91.80
CA GLY A 317 56.95 81.03 -90.87
C GLY A 317 57.10 81.39 -89.40
N GLY A 318 57.57 82.61 -89.07
CA GLY A 318 57.73 83.04 -87.68
C GLY A 318 56.40 83.20 -86.96
N SER A 319 55.46 83.97 -87.53
CA SER A 319 54.11 84.15 -86.97
C SER A 319 53.28 82.86 -86.98
N ILE A 320 53.35 82.07 -88.06
CA ILE A 320 52.65 80.77 -88.18
C ILE A 320 53.18 79.75 -87.15
N ALA A 321 54.49 79.70 -86.91
CA ALA A 321 55.07 78.82 -85.88
C ALA A 321 54.67 79.26 -84.47
N ILE A 322 54.57 80.57 -84.20
CA ILE A 322 54.10 81.09 -82.91
C ILE A 322 52.59 80.80 -82.72
N ASP A 323 51.78 80.92 -83.78
CA ASP A 323 50.37 80.56 -83.75
C ASP A 323 50.14 79.06 -83.54
N GLY A 324 50.98 78.23 -84.17
CA GLY A 324 51.02 76.80 -83.91
C GLY A 324 51.39 76.48 -82.45
N ALA A 325 52.36 77.20 -81.87
CA ALA A 325 52.75 77.02 -80.47
C ALA A 325 51.68 77.48 -79.47
N ILE A 326 51.03 78.64 -79.71
CA ILE A 326 49.91 79.12 -78.88
C ILE A 326 48.72 78.17 -78.99
N GLY A 327 48.38 77.72 -80.20
CA GLY A 327 47.30 76.76 -80.45
C GLY A 327 47.56 75.39 -79.83
N ALA A 328 48.80 74.89 -79.89
CA ALA A 328 49.19 73.63 -79.23
C ALA A 328 49.09 73.73 -77.70
N LEU A 329 49.50 74.86 -77.11
CA LEU A 329 49.34 75.11 -75.67
C LEU A 329 47.86 75.27 -75.26
N GLY A 330 47.03 75.91 -76.09
CA GLY A 330 45.59 76.00 -75.87
C GLY A 330 44.88 74.65 -75.99
N GLY A 331 45.28 73.82 -76.96
CA GLY A 331 44.78 72.46 -77.11
C GLY A 331 45.15 71.55 -75.93
N LEU A 332 46.35 71.70 -75.39
CA LEU A 332 46.78 71.02 -74.16
C LEU A 332 45.94 71.44 -72.95
N ASP A 333 45.64 72.73 -72.79
CA ASP A 333 44.81 73.22 -71.68
C ASP A 333 43.36 72.69 -71.78
N GLN A 334 42.80 72.62 -72.99
CA GLN A 334 41.47 72.08 -73.20
C GLN A 334 41.40 70.56 -72.98
N MET A 335 42.45 69.83 -73.36
CA MET A 335 42.56 68.39 -73.08
C MET A 335 42.67 68.14 -71.57
N LEU A 336 43.49 68.92 -70.87
CA LEU A 336 43.60 68.85 -69.40
C LEU A 336 42.27 69.18 -68.69
N ALA A 337 41.51 70.15 -69.19
CA ALA A 337 40.19 70.47 -68.66
C ALA A 337 39.19 69.32 -68.87
N GLN A 338 39.23 68.67 -70.03
CA GLN A 338 38.38 67.51 -70.32
C GLN A 338 38.75 66.31 -69.45
N ASP A 339 40.05 66.07 -69.23
CA ASP A 339 40.53 65.01 -68.35
C ASP A 339 40.16 65.27 -66.89
N GLU A 340 40.16 66.52 -66.42
CA GLU A 340 39.65 66.91 -65.10
C GLU A 340 38.15 66.60 -64.95
N ILE A 341 37.33 66.97 -65.94
CA ILE A 341 35.89 66.69 -65.94
C ILE A 341 35.65 65.17 -65.91
N ASN A 342 36.40 64.41 -66.71
CA ASN A 342 36.30 62.96 -66.77
C ASN A 342 36.70 62.32 -65.43
N LEU A 343 37.78 62.80 -64.81
CA LEU A 343 38.24 62.33 -63.51
C LEU A 343 37.21 62.63 -62.40
N HIS A 344 36.64 63.83 -62.37
CA HIS A 344 35.58 64.17 -61.42
C HIS A 344 34.33 63.29 -61.59
N ALA A 345 33.93 63.00 -62.83
CA ALA A 345 32.81 62.09 -63.10
C ALA A 345 33.10 60.66 -62.66
N GLN A 346 34.33 60.17 -62.83
CA GLN A 346 34.75 58.84 -62.36
C GLN A 346 34.71 58.73 -60.84
N ILE A 347 35.24 59.74 -60.13
CA ILE A 347 35.22 59.79 -58.66
C ILE A 347 33.78 59.79 -58.14
N HIS A 348 32.92 60.64 -58.71
CA HIS A 348 31.51 60.71 -58.30
C HIS A 348 30.75 59.39 -58.52
N ASN A 349 31.06 58.65 -59.59
CA ASN A 349 30.48 57.34 -59.85
C ASN A 349 31.02 56.24 -58.93
N ALA A 350 32.27 56.33 -58.48
CA ALA A 350 32.87 55.39 -57.54
C ALA A 350 32.24 55.52 -56.14
N ILE A 351 32.02 56.75 -55.67
CA ILE A 351 31.39 57.03 -54.36
C ILE A 351 29.93 56.54 -54.33
N LYS A 352 29.20 56.64 -55.45
CA LYS A 352 27.80 56.20 -55.54
C LYS A 352 27.57 54.68 -55.53
N ARG A 353 28.65 53.88 -55.69
CA ARG A 353 28.58 52.42 -55.82
C ARG A 353 28.99 51.66 -54.55
N GLN A 354 29.47 52.36 -53.54
CA GLN A 354 29.57 51.87 -52.15
C GLN A 354 28.30 52.25 -51.40
#